data_AF-A0A349YSQ1-F1
#
_entry.id   AF-A0A349YSQ1-F1
#
_cell.length_a   1.000
_cell.length_b   1.000
_cell.length_c   1.000
_cell.angle_alpha   90.00
_cell.angle_beta   90.00
_cell.angle_gamma   90.00
#
_symmetry.space_group_name_H-M   'P 1'
#
loop_
_entity.id
_entity.type
_entity.pdbx_description
1 polymer ?
#
loop_
_entity_poly.entity_id
_entity_poly.type
_entity_poly.pdbx_seq_one_letter_code
_entity_poly.pdbx_strand_id
1 'polypeptide(L)' 'ARVYGNADYICLRGFGSQNRNTTMFKENSGNICVSCGCFSGTLQEFESKVKETHGNNKFAREYLALIEAAKIHFEV' A
#
# COMPACT_ATOMS: atom_id res chain seq x y z
N ALA A 1 10.26 8.66 -6.44
CA ALA A 1 10.87 8.31 -5.14
C ALA A 1 12.12 7.47 -5.33
N ARG A 2 13.15 7.64 -4.50
CA ARG A 2 14.35 6.78 -4.49
C ARG A 2 14.34 6.02 -3.16
N VAL A 3 14.26 4.69 -3.24
CA VAL A 3 14.31 3.79 -2.07
C VAL A 3 15.80 3.64 -1.71
N TYR A 4 16.21 4.06 -0.51
CA TYR A 4 17.63 4.09 -0.14
C TYR A 4 18.07 2.82 0.60
N GLY A 5 17.15 2.08 1.22
CA GLY A 5 17.41 0.80 1.89
C GLY A 5 16.26 -0.21 1.80
N ASN A 6 16.55 -1.46 2.14
CA ASN A 6 15.55 -2.54 2.16
C ASN A 6 14.43 -2.32 3.19
N ALA A 7 14.64 -1.43 4.17
CA ALA A 7 13.62 -1.03 5.14
C ALA A 7 12.69 0.07 4.62
N ASP A 8 13.03 0.75 3.51
CA ASP A 8 12.25 1.88 3.00
C ASP A 8 11.06 1.46 2.14
N TYR A 9 10.85 0.15 1.95
CA TYR A 9 9.71 -0.35 1.21
C TYR A 9 9.23 -1.71 1.72
N ILE A 10 7.95 -1.96 1.48
CA ILE A 10 7.35 -3.29 1.55
C ILE A 10 6.74 -3.62 0.19
N CYS A 11 6.80 -4.87 -0.22
CA CYS A 11 6.22 -5.33 -1.47
C CYS A 11 5.47 -6.63 -1.22
N LEU A 12 4.17 -6.61 -1.50
CA LEU A 12 3.31 -7.79 -1.44
C LEU A 12 2.85 -8.16 -2.84
N ARG A 13 2.73 -9.46 -3.11
CA ARG A 13 2.31 -10.00 -4.41
C ARG A 13 1.21 -11.03 -4.23
N GLY A 14 0.37 -11.18 -5.26
CA GLY A 14 -0.71 -12.17 -5.26
C GLY A 14 -1.99 -11.73 -4.54
N PHE A 15 -2.16 -10.43 -4.31
CA PHE A 15 -3.33 -9.86 -3.62
C PHE A 15 -4.30 -9.20 -4.61
N GLY A 16 -5.56 -9.06 -4.21
CA GLY A 16 -6.61 -8.46 -5.04
C GLY A 16 -7.12 -9.37 -6.15
N SER A 17 -8.17 -8.95 -6.86
CA SER A 17 -8.82 -9.74 -7.91
C SER A 17 -7.92 -10.11 -9.09
N GLN A 18 -6.81 -9.40 -9.24
CA GLN A 18 -5.86 -9.54 -10.35
C GLN A 18 -4.49 -10.05 -9.90
N ASN A 19 -4.35 -10.51 -8.64
CA ASN A 19 -3.10 -11.05 -8.08
C ASN A 19 -1.89 -10.13 -8.32
N ARG A 20 -2.08 -8.81 -8.22
CA ARG A 20 -1.07 -7.80 -8.58
C ARG A 20 -0.03 -7.63 -7.47
N ASN A 21 1.01 -6.88 -7.81
CA ASN A 21 2.00 -6.40 -6.86
C ASN A 21 1.52 -5.07 -6.27
N THR A 22 1.64 -4.95 -4.95
CA THR A 22 1.43 -3.72 -4.21
C THR A 22 2.72 -3.38 -3.49
N THR A 23 3.33 -2.26 -3.88
CA THR A 23 4.55 -1.74 -3.27
C THR A 23 4.20 -0.50 -2.48
N MET A 24 4.58 -0.46 -1.20
CA MET A 24 4.50 0.74 -0.37
C MET A 24 5.91 1.17 0.00
N PHE A 25 6.23 2.45 -0.11
CA PHE A 25 7.59 2.94 0.08
C PHE A 25 7.62 4.34 0.68
N LYS A 26 8.67 4.62 1.44
CA LYS A 26 8.96 5.93 2.02
C LYS A 26 9.63 6.82 0.97
N GLU A 27 9.09 8.02 0.80
CA GLU A 27 9.70 9.06 -0.05
C GLU A 27 10.70 9.91 0.75
N ASN A 28 11.53 10.68 0.04
CA ASN A 28 12.49 11.60 0.66
C ASN A 28 11.83 12.66 1.56
N SER A 29 10.55 12.97 1.31
CA SER A 29 9.74 13.88 2.14
C SER A 29 9.29 13.25 3.47
N GLY A 30 9.50 11.94 3.66
CA GLY A 30 8.99 11.17 4.79
C GLY A 30 7.59 10.57 4.56
N ASN A 31 6.90 10.96 3.49
CA ASN A 31 5.59 10.43 3.15
C ASN A 31 5.65 8.97 2.71
N ILE A 32 4.61 8.19 3.02
CA ILE A 32 4.46 6.83 2.54
C ILE A 32 3.57 6.82 1.30
N CYS A 33 4.13 6.36 0.19
CA CYS A 33 3.46 6.22 -1.08
C CYS A 33 3.19 4.75 -1.40
N VAL A 34 2.16 4.51 -2.20
CA VAL A 34 1.70 3.19 -2.64
C VAL A 34 1.63 3.16 -4.16
N SER A 35 2.18 2.11 -4.75
CA SER A 35 2.03 1.76 -6.16
C SER A 35 1.34 0.40 -6.25
N CYS A 36 0.17 0.37 -6.90
CA CYS A 36 -0.66 -0.84 -7.03
C CYS A 36 -1.37 -0.87 -8.39
N GLY A 37 -0.73 -1.47 -9.39
CA GLY A 37 -1.26 -1.48 -10.76
C GLY A 37 -1.36 -0.06 -11.33
N CYS A 38 -2.59 0.40 -11.62
CA CYS A 38 -2.83 1.75 -12.13
C CYS A 38 -2.92 2.81 -11.03
N PHE A 39 -2.92 2.40 -9.76
CA PHE A 39 -2.94 3.33 -8.63
C PHE A 39 -1.52 3.75 -8.25
N SER A 40 -1.33 5.06 -8.07
CA SER A 40 -0.14 5.67 -7.46
C SER A 40 -0.58 6.85 -6.60
N GLY A 41 -0.24 6.87 -5.32
CA GLY A 41 -0.65 7.91 -4.39
C GLY A 41 -0.14 7.64 -2.97
N THR A 42 -0.59 8.43 -2.01
CA THR A 42 -0.26 8.26 -0.59
C THR A 42 -0.95 7.04 0.02
N LEU A 43 -0.46 6.57 1.17
CA LEU A 43 -1.08 5.49 1.95
C LEU A 43 -2.54 5.81 2.33
N GLN A 44 -2.84 7.07 2.67
CA GLN A 44 -4.19 7.53 3.03
C GLN A 44 -5.14 7.54 1.82
N GLU A 45 -4.68 8.01 0.67
CA GLU A 45 -5.46 7.95 -0.58
C GLU A 45 -5.73 6.50 -0.99
N PHE A 46 -4.75 5.62 -0.80
CA PHE A 46 -4.91 4.19 -1.08
C PHE A 46 -5.97 3.56 -0.17
N GLU A 47 -5.92 3.83 1.14
CA GLU A 47 -6.92 3.35 2.10
C GLU A 47 -8.35 3.80 1.72
N SER A 48 -8.49 5.07 1.36
CA SER A 48 -9.77 5.63 0.91
C SER A 48 -10.28 4.95 -0.36
N LYS A 49 -9.39 4.74 -1.34
CA LYS A 49 -9.74 4.11 -2.62
C LYS A 49 -10.10 2.63 -2.46
N VAL A 50 -9.43 1.91 -1.56
CA VAL A 50 -9.76 0.52 -1.22
C VAL A 50 -11.18 0.43 -0.67
N LYS A 51 -11.54 1.30 0.29
CA LYS A 51 -12.88 1.33 0.88
C LYS A 51 -13.95 1.69 -0.16
N GLU A 52 -13.69 2.66 -1.03
CA GLU A 52 -14.59 3.07 -2.11
C GLU A 52 -14.82 1.94 -3.14
N THR A 53 -13.74 1.28 -3.58
CA THR A 53 -13.77 0.33 -4.70
C THR A 53 -14.27 -1.05 -4.29
N HIS A 54 -13.88 -1.52 -3.09
CA HIS A 54 -14.07 -2.91 -2.69
C HIS A 54 -15.07 -3.08 -1.54
N GLY A 55 -15.49 -1.99 -0.89
CA GLY A 55 -16.42 -2.04 0.25
C GLY A 55 -15.89 -2.97 1.35
N ASN A 56 -16.65 -4.03 1.66
CA ASN A 56 -16.30 -5.01 2.71
C ASN A 56 -16.00 -6.42 2.17
N ASN A 57 -15.52 -6.53 0.93
CA ASN A 57 -15.19 -7.85 0.36
C ASN A 57 -13.83 -8.39 0.88
N LYS A 58 -13.46 -9.60 0.44
CA LYS A 58 -12.17 -10.23 0.78
C LYS A 58 -10.96 -9.33 0.44
N PHE A 59 -10.95 -8.72 -0.75
CA PHE A 59 -9.84 -7.89 -1.23
C PHE A 59 -9.68 -6.60 -0.44
N ALA A 60 -10.79 -5.97 -0.02
CA ALA A 60 -10.76 -4.83 0.88
C ALA A 60 -10.03 -5.18 2.18
N ARG A 61 -10.38 -6.31 2.81
CA ARG A 61 -9.76 -6.76 4.06
C ARG A 61 -8.27 -7.08 3.89
N GLU A 62 -7.90 -7.70 2.78
CA GLU A 62 -6.50 -7.96 2.42
C GLU A 62 -5.68 -6.67 2.31
N TYR A 63 -6.18 -5.67 1.58
CA TYR A 63 -5.49 -4.38 1.42
C TYR A 63 -5.46 -3.57 2.71
N LEU A 64 -6.54 -3.59 3.50
CA LEU A 64 -6.55 -2.93 4.82
C LEU A 64 -5.54 -3.56 5.78
N ALA A 65 -5.42 -4.89 5.80
CA ALA A 65 -4.38 -5.56 6.60
C ALA A 65 -2.96 -5.17 6.15
N LEU A 66 -2.74 -5.05 4.84
CA LEU A 66 -1.45 -4.58 4.31
C LEU A 66 -1.17 -3.11 4.70
N ILE A 67 -2.19 -2.25 4.69
CA ILE A 67 -2.07 -0.86 5.14
C ILE A 67 -1.67 -0.81 6.63
N GLU A 68 -2.29 -1.61 7.49
CA GLU A 68 -1.93 -1.68 8.90
C GLU A 68 -0.51 -2.20 9.11
N ALA A 69 -0.10 -3.23 8.37
CA ALA A 69 1.29 -3.70 8.38
C ALA A 69 2.28 -2.60 7.95
N ALA A 70 1.91 -1.77 6.98
CA ALA A 70 2.72 -0.64 6.53
C ALA A 70 2.84 0.45 7.62
N LYS A 71 1.74 0.79 8.30
CA LYS A 71 1.74 1.75 9.42
C LYS A 71 2.69 1.30 10.53
N ILE A 72 2.63 0.02 10.90
CA ILE A 72 3.54 -0.58 11.88
C ILE A 72 5.00 -0.52 11.39
N HIS A 73 5.27 -0.92 10.15
CA HIS A 73 6.62 -0.99 9.60
C HIS A 73 7.27 0.39 9.45
N PHE A 74 6.51 1.41 9.04
CA PHE A 74 7.03 2.76 8.84
C PHE A 74 6.92 3.68 10.05
N GLU A 75 6.27 3.21 11.12
CA GLU A 75 5.99 3.96 12.37
C GLU A 75 5.18 5.24 12.11
N VAL A 76 4.05 5.11 11.39
CA VAL A 76 3.15 6.22 10.99
C VAL A 76 1.68 6.00 11.36
#